data_AF-Q5IMU9-F1
#
_entry.id   AF-Q5IMU9-F1
#
_cell.length_a   1.000
_cell.length_b   1.000
_cell.length_c   1.000
_cell.angle_alpha   90.00
_cell.angle_beta   90.00
_cell.angle_gamma   90.00
#
_symmetry.space_group_name_H-M   'P 1'
#
loop_
_entity.id
_entity.type
_entity.pdbx_description
1 polymer ?
#
loop_
_entity_poly.entity_id
_entity_poly.type
_entity_poly.pdbx_seq_one_letter_code
_entity_poly.pdbx_strand_id
1 'polypeptide(L)'
;LKARHLTMIAIGGSIGTGLFVASGATISQAGPGGALLSYMLIGLMVYFLMTSLGELAAYMPVSGSFATYGQNYVEEGFGFALGWNYWYNWAVTIAVDLVAAQLVMSWWFPDTPGWIWSALFLGVIFLLNYISVRGFGEAEYWFSLIKVTTVIVFIIVGVLMIIGIFKGAQPAGWSNWTIGEAPFAGGFAAMIGVAMIVGFS
;
A
#
# COMPACT_ATOMS: atom_id res chain seq x y z
N LEU A 1 -12.99 1.45 -21.04
CA LEU A 1 -12.75 2.33 -19.88
C LEU A 1 -12.40 3.72 -20.40
N LYS A 2 -13.05 4.79 -19.92
CA LYS A 2 -12.64 6.18 -20.23
C LYS A 2 -11.36 6.56 -19.47
N ALA A 3 -10.59 7.54 -19.96
CA ALA A 3 -9.33 8.00 -19.36
C ALA A 3 -9.44 8.27 -17.84
N ARG A 4 -10.54 8.89 -17.39
CA ARG A 4 -10.80 9.11 -15.95
C ARG A 4 -10.80 7.84 -15.10
N HIS A 5 -11.27 6.71 -15.64
CA HIS A 5 -11.29 5.44 -14.91
C HIS A 5 -9.87 4.90 -14.81
N LEU A 6 -9.08 4.98 -15.88
CA LEU A 6 -7.67 4.55 -15.86
C LEU A 6 -6.85 5.35 -14.83
N THR A 7 -7.03 6.67 -14.76
CA THR A 7 -6.34 7.51 -13.77
C THR A 7 -6.76 7.17 -12.34
N MET A 8 -8.07 6.99 -12.10
CA MET A 8 -8.56 6.65 -10.75
C MET A 8 -8.20 5.23 -10.33
N ILE A 9 -8.11 4.28 -11.26
CA ILE A 9 -7.60 2.93 -11.01
C ILE A 9 -6.13 3.03 -10.62
N ALA A 10 -5.32 3.81 -11.34
CA ALA A 10 -3.91 3.98 -11.01
C ALA A 10 -3.70 4.61 -9.62
N ILE A 11 -4.47 5.65 -9.27
CA ILE A 11 -4.40 6.28 -7.95
C ILE A 11 -4.93 5.36 -6.84
N GLY A 12 -6.06 4.69 -7.05
CA GLY A 12 -6.63 3.81 -6.03
C GLY A 12 -5.90 2.49 -5.86
N GLY A 13 -5.18 2.04 -6.90
CA GLY A 13 -4.29 0.90 -6.88
C GLY A 13 -2.96 1.21 -6.18
N SER A 14 -2.45 2.45 -6.27
CA SER A 14 -1.26 2.86 -5.50
C SER A 14 -1.55 3.12 -4.02
N ILE A 15 -2.81 3.40 -3.66
CA ILE A 15 -3.23 3.53 -2.26
C ILE A 15 -3.67 2.17 -1.72
N GLY A 16 -2.71 1.45 -1.14
CA GLY A 16 -2.90 0.15 -0.50
C GLY A 16 -3.31 0.21 0.96
N THR A 17 -3.54 -0.98 1.53
CA THR A 17 -3.82 -1.19 2.97
C THR A 17 -2.66 -0.75 3.86
N GLY A 18 -1.43 -0.71 3.32
CA GLY A 18 -0.22 -0.27 4.01
C GLY A 18 -0.28 1.17 4.56
N LEU A 19 -1.01 2.08 3.90
CA LEU A 19 -1.08 3.48 4.35
C LEU A 19 -1.69 3.63 5.76
N PHE A 20 -2.69 2.81 6.10
CA PHE A 20 -3.38 2.90 7.41
C PHE A 20 -2.96 1.79 8.38
N VAL A 21 -2.71 0.58 7.88
CA VAL A 21 -2.40 -0.57 8.74
C VAL A 21 -0.89 -0.66 9.01
N ALA A 22 -0.05 -0.46 7.99
CA ALA A 22 1.40 -0.64 8.11
C ALA A 22 2.13 0.62 8.61
N SER A 23 1.63 1.82 8.28
CA SER A 23 2.27 3.09 8.68
C SER A 23 2.42 3.24 10.20
N GLY A 24 1.41 2.80 10.97
CA GLY A 24 1.47 2.80 12.43
C GLY A 24 2.58 1.90 12.97
N ALA A 25 2.70 0.69 12.43
CA ALA A 25 3.77 -0.24 12.78
C ALA A 25 5.16 0.33 12.43
N THR A 26 5.29 0.89 11.22
CA THR A 26 6.50 1.57 10.74
C THR A 26 6.97 2.69 11.67
N ILE A 27 6.07 3.60 12.06
CA ILE A 27 6.39 4.71 12.95
C ILE A 27 6.72 4.20 14.37
N SER A 28 5.97 3.22 14.87
CA SER A 28 6.19 2.67 16.22
C SER A 28 7.54 1.95 16.37
N GLN A 29 8.04 1.31 15.31
CA GLN A 29 9.26 0.51 15.34
C GLN A 29 10.52 1.34 15.02
N ALA A 30 10.47 2.19 14.00
CA ALA A 30 11.63 2.96 13.54
C ALA A 30 11.62 4.43 13.98
N GLY A 31 10.54 4.90 14.62
CA GLY A 31 10.34 6.31 14.92
C GLY A 31 9.92 7.13 13.69
N PRO A 32 9.56 8.42 13.88
CA PRO A 32 9.08 9.27 12.79
C PRO A 32 10.14 9.59 11.74
N GLY A 33 11.40 9.81 12.16
CA GLY A 33 12.51 10.06 11.24
C GLY A 33 12.91 8.81 10.46
N GLY A 34 12.96 7.66 11.14
CA GLY A 34 13.24 6.37 10.50
C GLY A 34 12.18 6.00 9.46
N ALA A 35 10.90 6.15 9.80
CA ALA A 35 9.80 5.96 8.86
C ALA A 35 9.93 6.85 7.62
N LEU A 36 10.12 8.17 7.81
CA LEU A 36 10.25 9.11 6.70
C LEU A 36 11.45 8.81 5.79
N LEU A 37 12.59 8.47 6.39
CA LEU A 37 13.79 8.09 5.63
C LEU A 37 13.53 6.84 4.79
N SER A 38 12.92 5.79 5.36
CA SER A 38 12.59 4.57 4.63
C SER A 38 11.61 4.81 3.48
N TYR A 39 10.52 5.56 3.72
CA TYR A 39 9.58 5.93 2.65
C TYR A 39 10.22 6.77 1.56
N MET A 40 11.15 7.68 1.90
CA MET A 40 11.86 8.49 0.91
C MET A 40 12.81 7.65 0.06
N LEU A 41 13.60 6.76 0.67
CA LEU A 41 14.56 5.91 -0.04
C LEU A 41 13.85 4.91 -0.95
N ILE A 42 12.86 4.19 -0.43
CA ILE A 42 12.08 3.24 -1.22
C ILE A 42 11.27 3.96 -2.30
N GLY A 43 10.64 5.09 -1.97
CA GLY A 43 9.89 5.89 -2.94
C GLY A 43 10.76 6.38 -4.09
N LEU A 44 12.00 6.82 -3.81
CA LEU A 44 12.96 7.23 -4.84
C LEU A 44 13.39 6.04 -5.72
N MET A 45 13.65 4.87 -5.12
CA MET A 45 13.97 3.64 -5.85
C MET A 45 12.81 3.24 -6.79
N VAL A 46 11.58 3.23 -6.27
CA VAL A 46 10.37 2.89 -7.04
C VAL A 46 10.13 3.91 -8.15
N TYR A 47 10.39 5.21 -7.90
CA TYR A 47 10.27 6.25 -8.93
C TYR A 47 11.19 5.97 -10.12
N PHE A 48 12.47 5.67 -9.89
CA PHE A 48 13.39 5.32 -10.96
C PHE A 48 12.97 4.06 -11.70
N LEU A 49 12.57 3.01 -10.95
CA LEU A 49 12.09 1.75 -11.52
C LEU A 49 10.88 1.95 -12.43
N MET A 50 9.87 2.68 -11.98
CA MET A 50 8.63 2.93 -12.74
C MET A 50 8.88 3.81 -13.96
N THR A 51 9.79 4.79 -13.85
CA THR A 51 10.16 5.64 -14.98
C THR A 51 10.84 4.80 -16.08
N SER A 52 11.82 3.97 -15.72
CA SER A 52 12.50 3.08 -16.68
C SER A 52 11.57 2.04 -17.29
N LEU A 53 10.69 1.43 -16.49
CA LEU A 53 9.67 0.49 -17.01
C LEU A 53 8.67 1.19 -17.94
N GLY A 54 8.31 2.43 -17.65
CA GLY A 54 7.44 3.25 -18.51
C GLY A 54 8.06 3.53 -19.87
N GLU A 55 9.35 3.85 -19.93
CA GLU A 55 10.09 4.05 -21.18
C GLU A 55 10.17 2.75 -21.99
N LEU A 56 10.47 1.62 -21.33
CA LEU A 56 10.50 0.30 -21.98
C LEU A 56 9.11 -0.12 -22.49
N ALA A 57 8.04 0.20 -21.75
CA ALA A 57 6.67 -0.07 -22.17
C ALA A 57 6.25 0.78 -23.38
N ALA A 58 6.73 2.02 -23.48
CA ALA A 58 6.50 2.87 -24.65
C ALA A 58 7.32 2.40 -25.87
N TYR A 59 8.56 1.94 -25.65
CA TYR A 59 9.44 1.46 -26.71
C TYR A 59 9.04 0.08 -27.24
N MET A 60 8.66 -0.83 -26.35
CA MET A 60 8.30 -2.22 -26.67
C MET A 60 6.95 -2.59 -25.99
N PRO A 61 5.81 -2.24 -26.61
CA PRO A 61 4.49 -2.51 -26.06
C PRO A 61 4.11 -3.98 -26.26
N VAL A 62 4.62 -4.86 -25.39
CA VAL A 62 4.32 -6.29 -25.36
C VAL A 62 3.52 -6.66 -24.11
N SER A 63 2.61 -7.61 -24.24
CA SER A 63 1.73 -8.03 -23.13
C SER A 63 2.46 -8.61 -21.93
N GLY A 64 3.65 -9.20 -22.12
CA GLY A 64 4.46 -9.75 -21.03
C GLY A 64 5.20 -8.71 -20.19
N SER A 65 5.23 -7.44 -20.63
CA SER A 65 5.76 -6.29 -19.89
C SER A 65 7.15 -6.56 -19.25
N PHE A 66 7.32 -6.23 -17.96
CA PHE A 66 8.59 -6.30 -17.23
C PHE A 66 9.22 -7.69 -17.21
N ALA A 67 8.44 -8.77 -17.24
CA ALA A 67 8.99 -10.12 -17.30
C ALA A 67 9.70 -10.34 -18.64
N THR A 68 9.06 -9.94 -19.76
CA THR A 68 9.67 -9.99 -21.10
C THR A 68 10.86 -9.04 -21.22
N TYR A 69 10.81 -7.85 -20.59
CA TYR A 69 11.97 -6.96 -20.56
C TYR A 69 13.15 -7.59 -19.82
N GLY A 70 12.90 -8.26 -18.69
CA GLY A 70 13.92 -9.02 -17.98
C GLY A 70 14.53 -10.15 -18.81
N GLN A 71 13.71 -10.88 -19.57
CA GLN A 71 14.20 -11.93 -20.47
C GLN A 71 15.08 -11.37 -21.59
N ASN A 72 14.68 -10.25 -22.19
CA ASN A 72 15.35 -9.70 -23.37
C ASN A 72 16.62 -8.91 -23.03
N TYR A 73 16.67 -8.23 -21.87
CA TYR A 73 17.74 -7.30 -21.51
C TYR A 73 18.67 -7.78 -20.38
N VAL A 74 18.32 -8.86 -19.68
CA VAL A 74 19.16 -9.45 -18.61
C VAL A 74 19.53 -10.88 -18.98
N GLU A 75 18.57 -11.80 -18.86
CA GLU A 75 18.67 -13.18 -19.31
C GLU A 75 17.31 -13.88 -19.21
N GLU A 76 17.13 -14.99 -19.93
CA GLU A 76 15.88 -15.75 -19.93
C GLU A 76 15.48 -16.25 -18.53
N GLY A 77 16.45 -16.73 -17.74
CA GLY A 77 16.24 -17.21 -16.37
C GLY A 77 15.77 -16.12 -15.41
N PHE A 78 16.32 -14.92 -15.52
CA PHE A 78 15.94 -13.75 -14.73
C PHE A 78 14.49 -13.36 -15.01
N GLY A 79 14.08 -13.29 -16.27
CA GLY A 79 12.71 -12.94 -16.61
C GLY A 79 11.69 -14.03 -16.23
N PHE A 80 12.08 -15.31 -16.28
CA PHE A 80 11.28 -16.40 -15.71
C PHE A 80 11.10 -16.22 -14.19
N ALA A 81 12.18 -15.95 -13.46
CA ALA A 81 12.14 -15.72 -12.03
C ALA A 81 11.29 -14.49 -11.66
N LEU A 82 11.38 -13.39 -12.42
CA LEU A 82 10.54 -12.22 -12.24
C LEU A 82 9.05 -12.53 -12.38
N GLY A 83 8.66 -13.30 -13.41
CA GLY A 83 7.27 -13.70 -13.62
C GLY A 83 6.71 -14.49 -12.43
N TRP A 84 7.46 -15.46 -11.92
CA TRP A 84 7.04 -16.25 -10.76
C TRP A 84 7.01 -15.45 -9.46
N ASN A 85 8.01 -14.62 -9.21
CA ASN A 85 8.02 -13.74 -8.03
C ASN A 85 6.83 -12.77 -8.06
N TYR A 86 6.48 -12.25 -9.24
CA TYR A 86 5.33 -11.37 -9.40
C TYR A 86 4.00 -12.08 -9.13
N TRP A 87 3.81 -13.28 -9.69
CA TRP A 87 2.61 -14.07 -9.42
C TRP A 87 2.50 -14.42 -7.93
N TYR A 88 3.60 -14.84 -7.30
CA TYR A 88 3.63 -15.15 -5.88
C TYR A 88 3.33 -13.91 -5.03
N ASN A 89 3.91 -12.76 -5.37
CA ASN A 89 3.62 -11.49 -4.70
C ASN A 89 2.12 -11.18 -4.72
N TRP A 90 1.45 -11.29 -5.87
CA TRP A 90 0.00 -11.07 -5.96
C TRP A 90 -0.82 -12.05 -5.11
N ALA A 91 -0.43 -13.33 -5.07
CA ALA A 91 -1.09 -14.31 -4.22
C ALA A 91 -0.98 -13.96 -2.73
N VAL A 92 0.21 -13.50 -2.30
CA VAL A 92 0.45 -13.03 -0.93
C VAL A 92 -0.32 -11.75 -0.63
N THR A 93 -0.32 -10.78 -1.54
CA THR A 93 -1.03 -9.50 -1.37
C THR A 93 -2.52 -9.70 -1.12
N ILE A 94 -3.18 -10.61 -1.86
CA ILE A 94 -4.59 -10.94 -1.61
C ILE A 94 -4.78 -11.47 -0.19
N ALA A 95 -3.90 -12.37 0.27
CA ALA A 95 -3.98 -12.88 1.63
C ALA A 95 -3.78 -11.78 2.68
N VAL A 96 -2.83 -10.86 2.47
CA VAL A 96 -2.59 -9.72 3.36
C VAL A 96 -3.79 -8.79 3.42
N ASP A 97 -4.43 -8.47 2.29
CA ASP A 97 -5.61 -7.62 2.26
C ASP A 97 -6.81 -8.26 2.97
N LEU A 98 -7.00 -9.57 2.85
CA LEU A 98 -8.02 -10.30 3.62
C LEU A 98 -7.73 -10.32 5.12
N VAL A 99 -6.45 -10.35 5.50
CA VAL A 99 -6.01 -10.23 6.91
C VAL A 99 -6.25 -8.80 7.42
N ALA A 100 -5.97 -7.79 6.62
CA ALA A 100 -6.27 -6.40 6.97
C ALA A 100 -7.77 -6.18 7.16
N ALA A 101 -8.60 -6.73 6.27
CA ALA A 101 -10.05 -6.64 6.38
C ALA A 101 -10.59 -7.30 7.66
N GLN A 102 -10.11 -8.49 8.04
CA GLN A 102 -10.53 -9.10 9.33
C GLN A 102 -10.07 -8.27 10.54
N LEU A 103 -8.89 -7.64 10.50
CA LEU A 103 -8.39 -6.82 11.61
C LEU A 103 -9.31 -5.62 11.83
N VAL A 104 -9.72 -4.95 10.76
CA VAL A 104 -10.70 -3.85 10.84
C VAL A 104 -12.04 -4.35 11.38
N MET A 105 -12.54 -5.49 10.90
CA MET A 105 -13.84 -6.02 11.34
C MET A 105 -13.82 -6.51 12.79
N SER A 106 -12.70 -7.03 13.28
CA SER A 106 -12.56 -7.46 14.69
C SER A 106 -12.71 -6.32 15.69
N TRP A 107 -12.45 -5.07 15.27
CA TRP A 107 -12.69 -3.90 16.11
C TRP A 107 -14.19 -3.64 16.33
N TRP A 108 -15.02 -3.91 15.31
CA TRP A 108 -16.47 -3.72 15.37
C TRP A 108 -17.21 -4.96 15.90
N PHE A 109 -16.72 -6.15 15.55
CA PHE A 109 -17.32 -7.45 15.87
C PHE A 109 -16.27 -8.38 16.48
N PRO A 110 -15.86 -8.13 17.73
CA PRO A 110 -14.77 -8.86 18.37
C PRO A 110 -15.09 -10.34 18.62
N ASP A 111 -16.36 -10.70 18.76
CA ASP A 111 -16.81 -12.07 19.05
C ASP A 111 -16.85 -12.96 17.80
N THR A 112 -16.74 -12.38 16.61
CA THR A 112 -16.81 -13.13 15.34
C THR A 112 -15.42 -13.60 14.92
N PRO A 113 -15.19 -14.90 14.65
CA PRO A 113 -13.92 -15.40 14.15
C PRO A 113 -13.48 -14.70 12.87
N GLY A 114 -12.24 -14.19 12.84
CA GLY A 114 -11.71 -13.39 11.73
C GLY A 114 -11.74 -14.07 10.36
N TRP A 115 -11.57 -15.39 10.32
CA TRP A 115 -11.62 -16.17 9.08
C TRP A 115 -12.97 -16.06 8.34
N ILE A 116 -14.07 -15.82 9.08
CA ILE A 116 -15.40 -15.62 8.48
C ILE A 116 -15.42 -14.34 7.65
N TRP A 117 -14.84 -13.26 8.18
CA TRP A 117 -14.71 -12.00 7.45
C TRP A 117 -13.81 -12.15 6.23
N SER A 118 -12.66 -12.80 6.37
CA SER A 118 -11.77 -13.08 5.22
C SER A 118 -12.47 -13.92 4.14
N ALA A 119 -13.21 -14.98 4.51
CA ALA A 119 -13.96 -15.80 3.57
C ALA A 119 -15.08 -15.01 2.87
N LEU A 120 -15.80 -14.16 3.62
CA LEU A 120 -16.86 -13.31 3.09
C LEU A 120 -16.32 -12.30 2.07
N PHE A 121 -15.25 -11.56 2.41
CA PHE A 121 -14.66 -10.58 1.49
C PHE A 121 -14.05 -11.26 0.25
N LEU A 122 -13.39 -12.40 0.41
CA LEU A 122 -12.89 -13.19 -0.72
C LEU A 122 -14.03 -13.62 -1.64
N GLY A 123 -15.15 -14.10 -1.07
CA GLY A 123 -16.34 -14.47 -1.83
C GLY A 123 -16.91 -13.30 -2.62
N VAL A 124 -17.02 -12.12 -2.01
CA VAL A 124 -17.48 -10.90 -2.70
C VAL A 124 -16.54 -10.51 -3.84
N ILE A 125 -15.23 -10.49 -3.60
CA ILE A 125 -14.23 -10.15 -4.63
C ILE A 125 -14.28 -11.14 -5.80
N PHE A 126 -14.38 -12.43 -5.50
CA PHE A 126 -14.49 -13.49 -6.50
C PHE A 126 -15.75 -13.34 -7.35
N LEU A 127 -16.91 -13.09 -6.72
CA LEU A 127 -18.18 -12.88 -7.43
C LEU A 127 -18.15 -11.63 -8.32
N LEU A 128 -17.59 -10.52 -7.83
CA LEU A 128 -17.43 -9.31 -8.62
C LEU A 128 -16.53 -9.53 -9.84
N ASN A 129 -15.43 -10.28 -9.68
CA ASN A 129 -14.54 -10.64 -10.78
C ASN A 129 -15.21 -11.57 -11.80
N TYR A 130 -16.01 -12.52 -11.32
CA TYR A 130 -16.68 -13.51 -12.17
C TYR A 130 -17.79 -12.92 -13.04
N ILE A 131 -18.57 -11.96 -12.51
CA ILE A 131 -19.84 -11.53 -13.13
C ILE A 131 -19.65 -10.44 -14.20
N SER A 132 -18.76 -9.47 -14.02
CA SER A 132 -18.65 -8.37 -15.00
C SER A 132 -17.35 -7.57 -14.90
N VAL A 133 -16.54 -7.61 -15.97
CA VAL A 133 -15.35 -6.76 -16.15
C VAL A 133 -15.72 -5.27 -16.19
N ARG A 134 -16.92 -4.92 -16.70
CA ARG A 134 -17.42 -3.53 -16.66
C ARG A 134 -17.86 -3.11 -15.26
N GLY A 135 -18.51 -4.01 -14.53
CA GLY A 135 -18.90 -3.78 -13.14
C GLY A 135 -17.69 -3.56 -12.23
N PHE A 136 -16.64 -4.34 -12.43
CA PHE A 136 -15.37 -4.18 -11.73
C PHE A 136 -14.77 -2.78 -11.92
N GLY A 137 -14.64 -2.30 -13.17
CA GLY A 137 -14.04 -1.00 -13.44
C GLY A 137 -14.84 0.21 -12.91
N GLU A 138 -16.16 0.12 -12.84
CA GLU A 138 -16.99 1.16 -12.20
C GLU A 138 -16.91 1.07 -10.68
N ALA A 139 -16.97 -0.13 -10.09
CA ALA A 139 -16.82 -0.32 -8.65
C ALA A 139 -15.46 0.20 -8.15
N GLU A 140 -14.39 -0.11 -8.88
CA GLU A 140 -13.04 0.35 -8.58
C GLU A 140 -12.94 1.88 -8.63
N TYR A 141 -13.56 2.54 -9.61
CA TYR A 141 -13.62 4.00 -9.64
C TYR A 141 -14.25 4.59 -8.38
N TRP A 142 -15.39 4.07 -7.95
CA TRP A 142 -16.09 4.54 -6.74
C TRP A 142 -15.30 4.25 -5.45
N PHE A 143 -14.71 3.05 -5.34
CA PHE A 143 -13.88 2.70 -4.19
C PHE A 143 -12.62 3.57 -4.13
N SER A 144 -11.96 3.84 -5.26
CA SER A 144 -10.81 4.74 -5.33
C SER A 144 -11.18 6.17 -4.92
N LEU A 145 -12.36 6.66 -5.31
CA LEU A 145 -12.85 7.98 -4.86
C LEU A 145 -12.99 8.03 -3.34
N ILE A 146 -13.65 7.04 -2.74
CA ILE A 146 -13.81 6.95 -1.28
C ILE A 146 -12.44 6.90 -0.59
N LYS A 147 -11.50 6.09 -1.09
CA LYS A 147 -10.13 6.01 -0.56
C LYS A 147 -9.45 7.37 -0.56
N VAL A 148 -9.43 8.06 -1.71
CA VAL A 148 -8.77 9.37 -1.85
C VAL A 148 -9.40 10.40 -0.92
N THR A 149 -10.74 10.47 -0.86
CA THR A 149 -11.44 11.36 0.07
C THR A 149 -11.08 11.05 1.53
N THR A 150 -11.00 9.77 1.90
CA THR A 150 -10.62 9.34 3.24
C THR A 150 -9.20 9.78 3.60
N VAL A 151 -8.24 9.67 2.68
CA VAL A 151 -6.87 10.16 2.89
C VAL A 151 -6.84 11.67 3.09
N ILE A 152 -7.60 12.44 2.31
CA ILE A 152 -7.68 13.90 2.46
C ILE A 152 -8.24 14.26 3.85
N VAL A 153 -9.34 13.63 4.26
CA VAL A 153 -9.92 13.85 5.59
C VAL A 153 -8.93 13.47 6.69
N PHE A 154 -8.25 12.33 6.55
CA PHE A 154 -7.24 11.88 7.51
C PHE A 154 -6.09 12.89 7.67
N ILE A 155 -5.58 13.45 6.57
CA ILE A 155 -4.53 14.49 6.60
C ILE A 155 -5.05 15.75 7.30
N ILE A 156 -6.25 16.22 6.97
CA ILE A 156 -6.84 17.42 7.58
C ILE A 156 -6.98 17.21 9.10
N VAL A 157 -7.58 16.09 9.51
CA VAL A 157 -7.73 15.77 10.94
C VAL A 157 -6.37 15.64 11.62
N GLY A 158 -5.39 14.99 10.97
CA GLY A 158 -4.02 14.89 11.47
C GLY A 158 -3.36 16.24 11.72
N VAL A 159 -3.47 17.18 10.77
CA VAL A 159 -2.94 18.55 10.92
C VAL A 159 -3.65 19.29 12.06
N LEU A 160 -4.97 19.17 12.14
CA LEU A 160 -5.74 19.78 13.24
C LEU A 160 -5.35 19.19 14.61
N MET A 161 -5.05 17.89 14.69
CA MET A 161 -4.52 17.26 15.90
C MET A 161 -3.16 17.82 16.31
N ILE A 162 -2.26 18.09 15.36
CA ILE A 162 -0.96 18.71 15.61
C ILE A 162 -1.14 20.14 16.18
N ILE A 163 -2.11 20.90 15.67
CA ILE A 163 -2.44 22.26 16.11
C ILE A 163 -3.17 22.27 17.48
N GLY A 164 -3.71 21.13 17.92
CA GLY A 164 -4.29 20.97 19.25
C GLY A 164 -5.80 21.27 19.35
N ILE A 165 -6.61 20.89 18.34
CA ILE A 165 -8.07 21.13 18.38
C ILE A 165 -8.80 20.36 19.50
N PHE A 166 -8.23 19.25 19.98
CA PHE A 166 -8.86 18.41 21.00
C PHE A 166 -8.60 19.00 22.40
N LYS A 167 -9.65 19.57 23.00
CA LYS A 167 -9.62 20.05 24.38
C LYS A 167 -9.36 18.88 25.34
N GLY A 168 -8.21 18.86 26.01
CA GLY A 168 -7.84 17.85 27.01
C GLY A 168 -6.59 17.02 26.70
N ALA A 169 -6.07 17.08 25.48
CA ALA A 169 -4.77 16.52 25.12
C ALA A 169 -3.72 17.64 25.00
N GLN A 170 -2.50 17.41 25.47
CA GLN A 170 -1.39 18.33 25.18
C GLN A 170 -1.20 18.38 23.65
N PRO A 171 -1.03 19.58 23.04
CA PRO A 171 -0.77 19.67 21.61
C PRO A 171 0.45 18.82 21.27
N ALA A 172 0.27 17.81 20.40
CA ALA A 172 1.34 16.89 20.05
C ALA A 172 2.52 17.63 19.40
N GLY A 173 2.26 18.73 18.68
CA GLY A 173 3.28 19.62 18.12
C GLY A 173 4.50 18.87 17.57
N TRP A 174 5.66 19.12 18.18
CA TRP A 174 6.91 18.42 17.88
C TRP A 174 7.28 17.34 18.90
N SER A 175 6.48 17.10 19.93
CA SER A 175 6.84 16.16 21.00
C SER A 175 7.06 14.75 20.45
N ASN A 176 6.29 14.32 19.45
CA ASN A 176 6.44 13.01 18.83
C ASN A 176 7.81 12.75 18.19
N TRP A 177 8.57 13.81 17.88
CA TRP A 177 9.91 13.71 17.32
C TRP A 177 11.02 13.55 18.36
N THR A 178 10.71 13.76 19.64
CA THR A 178 11.67 13.72 20.75
C THR A 178 11.28 12.72 21.85
N ILE A 179 10.18 11.97 21.69
CA ILE A 179 9.76 10.93 22.63
C ILE A 179 10.71 9.73 22.54
N GLY A 180 11.30 9.35 23.68
CA GLY A 180 12.13 8.16 23.79
C GLY A 180 13.36 8.24 22.89
N GLU A 181 13.54 7.24 22.01
CA GLU A 181 14.64 7.19 21.03
C GLU A 181 14.34 7.95 19.72
N ALA A 182 13.18 8.62 19.61
CA ALA A 182 12.88 9.41 18.43
C ALA A 182 13.97 10.48 18.17
N PRO A 183 14.30 10.77 16.90
CA PRO A 183 13.54 10.45 15.69
C PRO A 183 13.84 9.08 15.05
N PHE A 184 14.84 8.34 15.54
CA PHE A 184 15.22 7.01 15.04
C PHE A 184 15.21 5.99 16.18
N ALA A 185 14.19 5.15 16.24
CA ALA A 185 14.03 4.13 17.27
C ALA A 185 14.40 2.72 16.76
N GLY A 186 14.77 1.82 17.67
CA GLY A 186 14.95 0.38 17.35
C GLY A 186 16.23 0.02 16.58
N GLY A 187 17.08 1.01 16.26
CA GLY A 187 18.37 0.82 15.63
C GLY A 187 18.32 0.35 14.17
N PHE A 188 19.47 -0.10 13.65
CA PHE A 188 19.63 -0.46 12.24
C PHE A 188 18.76 -1.65 11.80
N ALA A 189 18.55 -2.62 12.68
CA ALA A 189 17.70 -3.78 12.38
C ALA A 189 16.22 -3.36 12.18
N ALA A 190 15.71 -2.45 13.02
CA ALA A 190 14.36 -1.90 12.85
C ALA A 190 14.23 -1.12 11.54
N MET A 191 15.27 -0.36 11.17
CA MET A 191 15.30 0.36 9.88
C MET A 191 15.21 -0.57 8.68
N ILE A 192 15.94 -1.70 8.68
CA ILE A 192 15.83 -2.71 7.61
C ILE A 192 14.43 -3.33 7.59
N GLY A 193 13.90 -3.72 8.75
CA GLY A 193 12.56 -4.31 8.86
C GLY A 193 11.48 -3.37 8.31
N VAL A 194 11.54 -2.10 8.69
CA VAL A 194 10.64 -1.06 8.19
C VAL A 194 10.83 -0.83 6.68
N ALA A 195 12.05 -0.83 6.17
CA ALA A 195 12.28 -0.72 4.73
C ALA A 195 11.61 -1.86 3.93
N MET A 196 11.58 -3.08 4.48
CA MET A 196 10.86 -4.21 3.87
C MET A 196 9.34 -4.02 3.93
N ILE A 197 8.79 -3.53 5.05
CA ILE A 197 7.36 -3.23 5.19
C ILE A 197 6.95 -2.15 4.18
N VAL A 198 7.76 -1.10 4.07
CA VAL A 198 7.55 0.01 3.13
C VAL A 198 7.68 -0.46 1.69
N GLY A 199 8.64 -1.33 1.37
CA GLY A 199 8.81 -1.88 0.03
C GLY A 199 7.67 -2.82 -0.41
N PHE A 200 6.96 -3.41 0.53
CA PHE A 200 5.77 -4.22 0.27
C PHE A 200 4.48 -3.38 0.16
N SER A 201 4.44 -2.21 0.81
CA SER A 201 3.27 -1.33 0.91
C SER A 201 3.10 -0.42 -0.30
#